data_AF-A0A8S1UTQ3-F1
#
_entry.id   AF-A0A8S1UTQ3-F1
#
_cell.length_a   1.000
_cell.length_b   1.000
_cell.length_c   1.000
_cell.angle_alpha   90.00
_cell.angle_beta   90.00
_cell.angle_gamma   90.00
#
_symmetry.space_group_name_H-M   'P 1'
#
loop_
_entity.id
_entity.type
_entity.pdbx_description
1 polymer ?
#
loop_
_entity_poly.entity_id
_entity_poly.type
_entity_poly.pdbx_seq_one_letter_code
_entity_poly.pdbx_strand_id
1 'polypeptide(L)'
;MNIRIFRFQNINILAQALTNKIHELEFQSKKGIKYPFGNNEEFVVIGQMILEFYFSDYLIQRGYPTKDSSIKKPSDIVQLRQRLLNEKNLAEIALQYNLPNIVQIGNQIGLKRNPKILAETLKAIVAAQYYDSGFDLEHVREITQPIFKELLDKGQNIPIAELKQNAKSSFLEFINNFTDLKPKVSVEWKKDANSANVFKVQLELDSLLNITKTGINKRQTEQLVYHDALMQLKQKTTNQYNLPLKNEIQKNVSDQRSSEQSTIIYELERSILNDSQTFHFSEVYEFSNTDCQESLSDKVEQLLEKLAF
;
A
#
# COMPACT_ATOMS: atom_id res chain seq x y z
N MET A 1 -17.19 -7.74 -4.50
CA MET A 1 -15.94 -8.29 -3.92
C MET A 1 -15.43 -7.22 -2.98
N ASN A 2 -15.58 -7.47 -1.68
CA ASN A 2 -15.34 -6.52 -0.61
C ASN A 2 -13.84 -6.56 -0.28
N ILE A 3 -13.07 -5.58 -0.76
CA ILE A 3 -11.62 -5.54 -0.59
C ILE A 3 -11.35 -4.67 0.65
N ARG A 4 -10.96 -5.32 1.75
CA ARG A 4 -10.50 -4.66 2.99
C ARG A 4 -9.14 -4.01 2.79
N ILE A 5 -9.14 -2.74 2.35
CA ILE A 5 -7.91 -1.99 2.05
C ILE A 5 -7.23 -1.47 3.32
N PHE A 6 -7.99 -1.10 4.36
CA PHE A 6 -7.43 -0.56 5.60
C PHE A 6 -7.61 -1.54 6.76
N ARG A 7 -6.54 -1.79 7.52
CA ARG A 7 -6.55 -2.60 8.76
C ARG A 7 -5.73 -1.87 9.82
N PHE A 8 -6.25 -1.77 11.04
CA PHE A 8 -5.60 -1.05 12.13
C PHE A 8 -5.32 -2.00 13.30
N GLN A 9 -4.11 -1.93 13.86
CA GLN A 9 -3.72 -2.60 15.09
C GLN A 9 -3.96 -1.70 16.31
N ASN A 10 -3.68 -0.41 16.16
CA ASN A 10 -3.84 0.63 17.16
C ASN A 10 -5.10 1.46 16.90
N ILE A 11 -6.11 1.22 17.73
CA ILE A 11 -7.41 1.89 17.65
C ILE A 11 -7.30 3.41 17.89
N ASN A 12 -6.35 3.85 18.72
CA ASN A 12 -6.18 5.28 19.04
C ASN A 12 -5.71 6.07 17.81
N ILE A 13 -4.84 5.47 16.99
CA ILE A 13 -4.36 6.05 15.73
C ILE A 13 -5.53 6.21 14.74
N LEU A 14 -6.39 5.18 14.63
CA LEU A 14 -7.61 5.27 13.82
C LEU A 14 -8.56 6.35 14.34
N ALA A 15 -8.78 6.41 15.65
CA ALA A 15 -9.64 7.41 16.28
C ALA A 15 -9.16 8.83 15.99
N GLN A 16 -7.85 9.08 16.10
CA GLN A 16 -7.25 10.37 15.74
C GLN A 16 -7.49 10.70 14.27
N ALA A 17 -7.25 9.77 13.35
CA ALA A 17 -7.42 9.97 11.91
C ALA A 17 -8.87 10.33 11.51
N LEU A 18 -9.85 9.75 12.21
CA LEU A 18 -11.28 10.00 12.00
C LEU A 18 -11.80 11.27 12.72
N THR A 19 -10.97 11.91 13.56
CA THR A 19 -11.37 13.06 14.36
C THR A 19 -11.01 14.37 13.66
N ASN A 20 -12.02 15.08 13.17
CA ASN A 20 -11.84 16.45 12.71
C ASN A 20 -11.67 17.40 13.90
N LYS A 21 -10.87 18.46 13.72
CA LYS A 21 -10.64 19.52 14.71
C LYS A 21 -11.91 20.08 15.36
N ILE A 22 -13.01 20.18 14.61
CA ILE A 22 -14.30 20.64 15.14
C ILE A 22 -14.76 19.75 16.31
N HIS A 23 -14.60 18.44 16.19
CA HIS A 23 -14.97 17.50 17.25
C HIS A 23 -14.11 17.67 18.50
N GLU A 24 -12.79 17.79 18.35
CA GLU A 24 -11.86 18.04 19.46
C GLU A 24 -12.24 19.32 20.21
N LEU A 25 -12.46 20.42 19.49
CA LEU A 25 -12.82 21.72 20.07
C LEU A 25 -14.16 21.67 20.82
N GLU A 26 -15.16 21.00 20.25
CA GLU A 26 -16.44 20.80 20.94
C GLU A 26 -16.27 19.98 22.21
N PHE A 27 -15.53 18.88 22.15
CA PHE A 27 -15.27 18.04 23.32
C PHE A 27 -14.60 18.83 24.43
N GLN A 28 -13.56 19.61 24.09
CA GLN A 28 -12.86 20.46 25.03
C GLN A 28 -13.77 21.52 25.65
N SER A 29 -14.62 22.16 24.86
CA SER A 29 -15.60 23.14 25.35
C SER A 29 -16.60 22.52 26.32
N LYS A 30 -17.05 21.28 26.09
CA LYS A 30 -18.05 20.60 26.93
C LYS A 30 -17.48 19.95 28.18
N LYS A 31 -16.26 19.42 28.10
CA LYS A 31 -15.66 18.60 29.17
C LYS A 31 -14.58 19.35 29.96
N GLY A 32 -14.11 20.50 29.48
CA GLY A 32 -13.04 21.26 30.12
C GLY A 32 -11.66 20.60 30.03
N ILE A 33 -11.53 19.50 29.29
CA ILE A 33 -10.29 18.73 29.10
C ILE A 33 -10.06 18.49 27.60
N LYS A 34 -8.79 18.37 27.18
CA LYS A 34 -8.45 18.08 25.78
C LYS A 34 -9.00 16.72 25.37
N TYR A 35 -9.41 16.57 24.11
CA TYR A 35 -9.82 15.27 23.59
C TYR A 35 -8.61 14.31 23.58
N PRO A 36 -8.72 13.11 24.18
CA PRO A 36 -7.55 12.27 24.44
C PRO A 36 -6.88 11.71 23.18
N PHE A 37 -7.59 11.63 22.05
CA PHE A 37 -7.04 11.12 20.79
C PHE A 37 -6.48 12.23 19.89
N GLY A 38 -6.67 13.50 20.23
CA GLY A 38 -6.32 14.63 19.36
C GLY A 38 -7.16 14.71 18.08
N ASN A 39 -6.68 15.42 17.08
CA ASN A 39 -7.34 15.61 15.79
C ASN A 39 -6.44 15.16 14.62
N ASN A 40 -7.00 15.14 13.42
CA ASN A 40 -6.35 14.62 12.23
C ASN A 40 -5.47 15.61 11.44
N GLU A 41 -5.29 16.87 11.86
CA GLU A 41 -4.59 17.91 11.08
C GLU A 41 -3.14 17.50 10.71
N GLU A 42 -2.39 16.92 11.64
CA GLU A 42 -1.02 16.46 11.38
C GLU A 42 -1.00 15.28 10.41
N PHE A 43 -1.92 14.34 10.58
CA PHE A 43 -2.08 13.20 9.67
C PHE A 43 -2.52 13.63 8.28
N VAL A 44 -3.32 14.69 8.15
CA VAL A 44 -3.69 15.27 6.86
C VAL A 44 -2.45 15.75 6.10
N VAL A 45 -1.53 16.43 6.78
CA VAL A 45 -0.28 16.95 6.17
C VAL A 45 0.59 15.80 5.68
N ILE A 46 0.84 14.80 6.53
CA ILE A 46 1.66 13.64 6.18
C ILE A 46 0.99 12.80 5.08
N GLY A 47 -0.31 12.57 5.19
CA GLY A 47 -1.08 11.81 4.23
C GLY A 47 -1.08 12.43 2.84
N GLN A 48 -1.14 13.76 2.75
CA GLN A 48 -0.97 14.50 1.49
C GLN A 48 0.39 14.18 0.86
N MET A 49 1.47 14.29 1.62
CA MET A 49 2.83 14.05 1.11
C MET A 49 3.01 12.60 0.65
N ILE A 50 2.50 11.63 1.42
CA ILE A 50 2.53 10.21 1.09
C ILE A 50 1.79 9.94 -0.23
N LEU A 51 0.55 10.44 -0.37
CA LEU A 51 -0.24 10.26 -1.58
C LEU A 51 0.45 10.91 -2.79
N GLU A 52 0.99 12.10 -2.63
CA GLU A 52 1.70 12.81 -3.70
C GLU A 52 2.95 12.08 -4.18
N PHE A 53 3.74 11.57 -3.22
CA PHE A 53 4.92 10.78 -3.51
C PHE A 53 4.53 9.49 -4.23
N TYR A 54 3.65 8.69 -3.62
CA TYR A 54 3.29 7.39 -4.15
C TYR A 54 2.51 7.46 -5.46
N PHE A 55 1.75 8.52 -5.72
CA PHE A 55 1.11 8.72 -7.02
C PHE A 55 2.14 8.91 -8.13
N SER A 56 3.14 9.77 -7.89
CA SER A 56 4.23 10.00 -8.85
C SER A 56 5.04 8.73 -9.06
N ASP A 57 5.37 8.08 -7.95
CA ASP A 57 6.13 6.85 -7.93
C ASP A 57 5.39 5.70 -8.63
N TYR A 58 4.06 5.60 -8.48
CA TYR A 58 3.19 4.65 -9.15
C TYR A 58 3.22 4.82 -10.68
N LEU A 59 3.19 6.05 -11.17
CA LEU A 59 3.30 6.34 -12.60
C LEU A 59 4.69 5.99 -13.14
N ILE A 60 5.75 6.34 -12.41
CA ILE A 60 7.14 6.00 -12.78
C ILE A 60 7.32 4.47 -12.82
N GLN A 61 6.76 3.74 -11.85
CA GLN A 61 6.81 2.28 -11.80
C GLN A 61 6.14 1.62 -13.01
N ARG A 62 5.18 2.31 -13.65
CA ARG A 62 4.46 1.85 -14.85
C ARG A 62 5.11 2.32 -16.15
N GLY A 63 6.30 2.90 -16.09
CA GLY A 63 7.09 3.27 -17.28
C GLY A 63 6.80 4.66 -17.83
N TYR A 64 6.08 5.50 -17.09
CA TYR A 64 5.89 6.90 -17.47
C TYR A 64 7.04 7.79 -16.95
N PRO A 65 7.38 8.86 -17.68
CA PRO A 65 6.81 9.27 -18.96
C PRO A 65 7.29 8.43 -20.15
N THR A 66 6.47 8.33 -21.20
CA THR A 66 6.84 7.69 -22.49
C THR A 66 6.28 8.47 -23.68
N LYS A 67 7.03 8.50 -24.79
CA LYS A 67 6.71 9.28 -26.00
C LYS A 67 5.40 8.86 -26.66
N ASP A 68 5.06 7.58 -26.55
CA ASP A 68 3.89 6.95 -27.17
C ASP A 68 2.62 7.05 -26.31
N SER A 69 2.65 7.86 -25.25
CA SER A 69 1.52 8.08 -24.35
C SER A 69 1.16 9.55 -24.19
N SER A 70 0.08 9.82 -23.44
CA SER A 70 -0.31 11.16 -23.02
C SER A 70 0.64 11.80 -21.99
N ILE A 71 1.42 11.00 -21.25
CA ILE A 71 2.39 11.45 -20.25
C ILE A 71 3.80 11.33 -20.86
N LYS A 72 4.29 12.40 -21.51
CA LYS A 72 5.50 12.39 -22.36
C LYS A 72 6.75 12.91 -21.66
N LYS A 73 6.61 13.67 -20.58
CA LYS A 73 7.71 14.26 -19.81
C LYS A 73 7.40 14.28 -18.30
N PRO A 74 8.41 14.45 -17.42
CA PRO A 74 8.19 14.47 -15.97
C PRO A 74 7.21 15.55 -15.49
N SER A 75 7.15 16.70 -16.17
CA SER A 75 6.18 17.75 -15.82
C SER A 75 4.73 17.34 -16.07
N ASP A 76 4.47 16.38 -16.97
CA ASP A 76 3.11 15.85 -17.19
C ASP A 76 2.66 15.01 -15.98
N ILE A 77 3.58 14.28 -15.33
CA ILE A 77 3.30 13.55 -14.08
C ILE A 77 2.88 14.52 -12.98
N VAL A 78 3.61 15.63 -12.83
CA VAL A 78 3.31 16.65 -11.80
C VAL A 78 1.95 17.30 -12.07
N GLN A 79 1.66 17.65 -13.32
CA GLN A 79 0.36 18.21 -13.71
C GLN A 79 -0.79 17.21 -13.50
N LEU A 80 -0.57 15.95 -13.86
CA LEU A 80 -1.53 14.87 -13.65
C LEU A 80 -1.80 14.67 -12.15
N ARG A 81 -0.76 14.65 -11.33
CA ARG A 81 -0.85 14.57 -9.87
C ARG A 81 -1.69 15.70 -9.29
N GLN A 82 -1.39 16.96 -9.63
CA GLN A 82 -2.16 18.12 -9.15
C GLN A 82 -3.62 18.07 -9.58
N ARG A 83 -3.88 17.60 -10.81
CA ARG A 83 -5.24 17.49 -11.34
C ARG A 83 -6.02 16.34 -10.71
N LEU A 84 -5.38 15.23 -10.34
CA LEU A 84 -6.06 14.05 -9.81
C LEU A 84 -6.12 13.99 -8.29
N LEU A 85 -5.05 14.34 -7.58
CA LEU A 85 -5.01 14.41 -6.12
C LEU A 85 -5.61 15.73 -5.59
N ASN A 86 -6.78 16.10 -6.11
CA ASN A 86 -7.52 17.25 -5.65
C ASN A 86 -8.61 16.86 -4.64
N GLU A 87 -9.13 17.87 -3.93
CA GLU A 87 -10.16 17.69 -2.90
C GLU A 87 -11.39 16.95 -3.42
N LYS A 88 -11.93 17.35 -4.56
CA LYS A 88 -13.14 16.77 -5.15
C LYS A 88 -12.97 15.27 -5.39
N ASN A 89 -11.89 14.86 -6.05
CA ASN A 89 -11.67 13.47 -6.39
C ASN A 89 -11.43 12.59 -5.15
N LEU A 90 -10.64 13.08 -4.19
CA LEU A 90 -10.39 12.36 -2.94
C LEU A 90 -11.66 12.26 -2.08
N ALA A 91 -12.51 13.28 -2.09
CA ALA A 91 -13.82 13.24 -1.42
C ALA A 91 -14.75 12.19 -2.05
N GLU A 92 -14.76 12.07 -3.38
CA GLU A 92 -15.55 11.02 -4.04
C GLU A 92 -15.06 9.61 -3.65
N ILE A 93 -13.74 9.39 -3.56
CA ILE A 93 -13.16 8.14 -3.09
C ILE A 93 -13.58 7.87 -1.62
N ALA A 94 -13.49 8.89 -0.77
CA ALA A 94 -13.94 8.83 0.61
C ALA A 94 -15.44 8.47 0.75
N LEU A 95 -16.29 8.92 -0.18
CA LEU A 95 -17.70 8.51 -0.22
C LEU A 95 -17.85 7.02 -0.51
N GLN A 96 -17.05 6.46 -1.42
CA GLN A 96 -17.07 5.02 -1.72
C GLN A 96 -16.66 4.18 -0.51
N TYR A 97 -15.74 4.70 0.30
CA TYR A 97 -15.33 4.08 1.57
C TYR A 97 -16.28 4.36 2.74
N ASN A 98 -17.46 4.95 2.51
CA ASN A 98 -18.44 5.28 3.54
C ASN A 98 -17.91 6.18 4.67
N LEU A 99 -16.88 6.99 4.39
CA LEU A 99 -16.29 7.90 5.39
C LEU A 99 -17.28 8.89 6.05
N PRO A 100 -18.36 9.38 5.39
CA PRO A 100 -19.35 10.23 6.05
C PRO A 100 -19.97 9.62 7.30
N ASN A 101 -20.07 8.29 7.37
CA ASN A 101 -20.73 7.60 8.48
C ASN A 101 -19.85 7.53 9.73
N ILE A 102 -18.53 7.59 9.55
CA ILE A 102 -17.55 7.27 10.59
C ILE A 102 -16.72 8.49 11.03
N VAL A 103 -16.62 9.53 10.19
CA VAL A 103 -15.90 10.76 10.55
C VAL A 103 -16.57 11.49 11.71
N GLN A 104 -15.76 11.90 12.69
CA GLN A 104 -16.19 12.66 13.85
C GLN A 104 -15.99 14.16 13.60
N ILE A 105 -17.10 14.88 13.47
CA ILE A 105 -17.13 16.33 13.22
C ILE A 105 -17.92 17.09 14.27
N GLY A 106 -18.20 16.44 15.41
CA GLY A 106 -18.95 17.03 16.49
C GLY A 106 -20.39 17.41 16.15
N ASN A 107 -20.83 18.56 16.65
CA ASN A 107 -22.16 19.13 16.48
C ASN A 107 -22.45 19.59 15.03
N GLN A 108 -21.43 19.74 14.19
CA GLN A 108 -21.56 20.17 12.80
C GLN A 108 -21.94 19.02 11.85
N ILE A 109 -22.92 18.19 12.23
CA ILE A 109 -23.31 16.94 11.53
C ILE A 109 -23.60 17.18 10.03
N GLY A 110 -24.08 18.37 9.66
CA GLY A 110 -24.31 18.78 8.26
C GLY A 110 -23.06 18.77 7.37
N LEU A 111 -21.85 18.78 7.96
CA LEU A 111 -20.59 18.74 7.22
C LEU A 111 -20.04 17.33 7.00
N LYS A 112 -20.77 16.26 7.37
CA LYS A 112 -20.33 14.86 7.16
C LYS A 112 -20.07 14.50 5.70
N ARG A 113 -20.69 15.24 4.77
CA ARG A 113 -20.49 15.10 3.31
C ARG A 113 -19.71 16.27 2.70
N ASN A 114 -19.11 17.13 3.52
CA ASN A 114 -18.29 18.23 3.02
C ASN A 114 -17.04 17.66 2.30
N PRO A 115 -16.78 18.04 1.04
CA PRO A 115 -15.67 17.48 0.26
C PRO A 115 -14.31 17.66 0.93
N LYS A 116 -14.04 18.83 1.48
CA LYS A 116 -12.79 19.11 2.21
C LYS A 116 -12.58 18.15 3.36
N ILE A 117 -13.57 18.00 4.25
CA ILE A 117 -13.48 17.11 5.41
C ILE A 117 -13.26 15.66 4.97
N LEU A 118 -13.98 15.20 3.94
CA LEU A 118 -13.84 13.82 3.45
C LEU A 118 -12.47 13.56 2.84
N ALA A 119 -11.97 14.48 2.00
CA ALA A 119 -10.65 14.38 1.40
C ALA A 119 -9.54 14.42 2.46
N GLU A 120 -9.65 15.30 3.45
CA GLU A 120 -8.74 15.38 4.59
C GLU A 120 -8.76 14.09 5.42
N THR A 121 -9.95 13.56 5.72
CA THR A 121 -10.08 12.30 6.46
C THR A 121 -9.43 11.12 5.73
N LEU A 122 -9.60 11.02 4.40
CA LEU A 122 -8.94 9.99 3.61
C LEU A 122 -7.40 10.11 3.67
N LYS A 123 -6.85 11.33 3.55
CA LYS A 123 -5.40 11.57 3.72
C LYS A 123 -4.95 11.14 5.10
N ALA A 124 -5.71 11.52 6.13
CA ALA A 124 -5.38 11.17 7.50
C ALA A 124 -5.36 9.66 7.74
N ILE A 125 -6.29 8.90 7.16
CA ILE A 125 -6.30 7.43 7.22
C ILE A 125 -5.04 6.84 6.58
N VAL A 126 -4.58 7.39 5.45
CA VAL A 126 -3.33 6.95 4.80
C VAL A 126 -2.12 7.19 5.68
N ALA A 127 -2.02 8.35 6.34
CA ALA A 127 -0.96 8.61 7.31
C ALA A 127 -1.08 7.72 8.55
N ALA A 128 -2.29 7.50 9.03
CA ALA A 128 -2.55 6.64 10.17
C ALA A 128 -2.08 5.20 9.91
N GLN A 129 -2.27 4.68 8.70
CA GLN A 129 -1.73 3.38 8.28
C GLN A 129 -0.19 3.35 8.28
N TYR A 130 0.45 4.44 7.89
CA TYR A 130 1.92 4.56 7.97
C TYR A 130 2.40 4.45 9.43
N TYR A 131 1.77 5.14 10.37
CA TYR A 131 2.15 5.05 11.79
C TYR A 131 1.76 3.70 12.42
N ASP A 132 0.58 3.19 12.11
CA ASP A 132 0.04 1.95 12.67
C ASP A 132 0.85 0.71 12.24
N SER A 133 1.39 0.73 11.01
CA SER A 133 2.26 -0.32 10.49
C SER A 133 3.71 -0.23 10.99
N GLY A 134 4.02 0.69 11.92
CA GLY A 134 5.40 0.90 12.37
C GLY A 134 6.29 1.51 11.29
N PHE A 135 5.76 2.46 10.52
CA PHE A 135 6.43 3.17 9.43
C PHE A 135 6.73 2.31 8.19
N ASP A 136 5.95 1.25 7.96
CA ASP A 136 6.11 0.37 6.79
C ASP A 136 5.64 1.07 5.50
N LEU A 137 6.62 1.62 4.78
CA LEU A 137 6.39 2.28 3.50
C LEU A 137 5.89 1.32 2.40
N GLU A 138 6.24 0.04 2.44
CA GLU A 138 5.76 -0.91 1.42
C GLU A 138 4.29 -1.26 1.64
N HIS A 139 3.87 -1.45 2.89
CA HIS A 139 2.45 -1.57 3.23
C HIS A 139 1.66 -0.34 2.75
N VAL A 140 2.16 0.87 3.02
CA VAL A 140 1.52 2.12 2.58
C VAL A 140 1.44 2.23 1.06
N ARG A 141 2.45 1.74 0.34
CA ARG A 141 2.41 1.64 -1.12
C ARG A 141 1.27 0.74 -1.56
N GLU A 142 1.08 -0.43 -0.96
CA GLU A 142 0.04 -1.38 -1.35
C GLU A 142 -1.37 -0.79 -1.17
N ILE A 143 -1.66 -0.18 -0.03
CA ILE A 143 -2.99 0.38 0.26
C ILE A 143 -3.33 1.63 -0.58
N THR A 144 -2.33 2.33 -1.11
CA THR A 144 -2.55 3.53 -1.94
C THR A 144 -2.76 3.20 -3.42
N GLN A 145 -2.33 2.03 -3.89
CA GLN A 145 -2.52 1.61 -5.30
C GLN A 145 -4.00 1.60 -5.75
N PRO A 146 -4.97 1.07 -4.98
CA PRO A 146 -6.38 1.12 -5.37
C PRO A 146 -6.91 2.55 -5.52
N ILE A 147 -6.49 3.47 -4.64
CA ILE A 147 -6.84 4.89 -4.71
C ILE A 147 -6.36 5.48 -6.04
N PHE A 148 -5.09 5.24 -6.42
CA PHE A 148 -4.54 5.77 -7.66
C PHE A 148 -5.19 5.17 -8.90
N LYS A 149 -5.50 3.88 -8.87
CA LYS A 149 -6.23 3.21 -9.94
C LYS A 149 -7.58 3.89 -10.16
N GLU A 150 -8.36 4.11 -9.10
CA GLU A 150 -9.66 4.78 -9.21
C GLU A 150 -9.55 6.21 -9.75
N LEU A 151 -8.54 6.97 -9.28
CA LEU A 151 -8.28 8.33 -9.78
C LEU A 151 -7.97 8.36 -11.27
N LEU A 152 -7.19 7.40 -11.76
CA LEU A 152 -6.81 7.32 -13.16
C LEU A 152 -7.99 6.88 -14.03
N ASP A 153 -8.80 5.94 -13.55
CA ASP A 153 -10.00 5.43 -14.24
C ASP A 153 -11.03 6.55 -14.48
N LYS A 154 -11.26 7.40 -13.46
CA LYS A 154 -12.13 8.58 -13.57
C LYS A 154 -11.52 9.71 -14.39
N GLY A 155 -10.19 9.79 -14.43
CA GLY A 155 -9.48 11.05 -14.59
C GLY A 155 -9.21 11.50 -16.02
N GLN A 156 -9.05 10.59 -17.00
CA GLN A 156 -8.56 11.00 -18.33
C GLN A 156 -8.91 10.22 -19.60
N ASN A 157 -9.69 9.14 -19.60
CA ASN A 157 -9.60 8.20 -20.74
C ASN A 157 -8.13 7.84 -21.02
N ILE A 158 -7.28 7.77 -19.98
CA ILE A 158 -6.07 6.95 -20.03
C ILE A 158 -6.60 5.58 -19.65
N PRO A 159 -6.97 4.71 -20.61
CA PRO A 159 -7.46 3.40 -20.26
C PRO A 159 -6.46 2.72 -19.33
N ILE A 160 -6.94 1.98 -18.33
CA ILE A 160 -6.10 1.12 -17.48
C ILE A 160 -5.14 0.30 -18.34
N ALA A 161 -5.53 -0.04 -19.57
CA ALA A 161 -4.69 -0.72 -20.56
C ALA A 161 -3.42 0.06 -20.96
N GLU A 162 -3.45 1.40 -21.04
CA GLU A 162 -2.26 2.24 -21.20
C GLU A 162 -1.41 2.23 -19.91
N LEU A 163 -2.05 2.18 -18.75
CA LEU A 163 -1.39 2.14 -17.43
C LEU A 163 -0.93 0.73 -17.02
N LYS A 164 -1.34 -0.35 -17.70
CA LYS A 164 -0.97 -1.73 -17.37
C LYS A 164 0.53 -1.91 -17.63
N GLN A 165 1.36 -2.39 -16.72
CA GLN A 165 1.13 -3.17 -15.50
C GLN A 165 2.51 -3.25 -14.79
N ASN A 166 2.62 -3.19 -13.45
CA ASN A 166 3.91 -3.40 -12.75
C ASN A 166 4.46 -4.74 -13.22
N ALA A 167 5.64 -4.74 -13.85
CA ALA A 167 6.15 -5.92 -14.53
C ALA A 167 6.26 -7.11 -13.58
N LYS A 168 6.60 -6.86 -12.31
CA LYS A 168 6.62 -7.86 -11.23
C LYS A 168 5.24 -8.43 -10.96
N SER A 169 4.25 -7.58 -10.67
CA SER A 169 2.89 -8.05 -10.38
C SER A 169 2.27 -8.80 -11.57
N SER A 170 2.52 -8.32 -12.78
CA SER A 170 2.06 -8.92 -14.04
C SER A 170 2.68 -10.28 -14.29
N PHE A 171 3.99 -10.38 -14.03
CA PHE A 171 4.72 -11.62 -14.11
C PHE A 171 4.23 -12.61 -13.05
N LEU A 172 4.06 -12.19 -11.79
CA LEU A 172 3.57 -13.04 -10.70
C LEU A 172 2.14 -13.53 -10.95
N GLU A 173 1.26 -12.66 -11.44
CA GLU A 173 -0.11 -13.02 -11.82
C GLU A 173 -0.12 -14.02 -12.99
N PHE A 174 0.72 -13.77 -14.01
CA PHE A 174 0.90 -14.70 -15.13
C PHE A 174 1.36 -16.06 -14.59
N ILE A 175 2.51 -16.14 -13.93
CA ILE A 175 3.04 -17.44 -13.48
C ILE A 175 2.08 -18.16 -12.54
N ASN A 176 1.39 -17.48 -11.61
CA ASN A 176 0.47 -18.13 -10.68
C ASN A 176 -0.71 -18.82 -11.38
N ASN A 177 -1.14 -18.27 -12.53
CA ASN A 177 -2.17 -18.84 -13.38
C ASN A 177 -1.62 -19.97 -14.29
N PHE A 178 -0.33 -19.93 -14.62
CA PHE A 178 0.30 -20.86 -15.57
C PHE A 178 1.08 -22.02 -14.91
N THR A 179 1.55 -21.89 -13.68
CA THR A 179 2.42 -22.85 -13.00
C THR A 179 2.42 -22.64 -11.47
N ASP A 180 2.86 -23.66 -10.72
CA ASP A 180 3.14 -23.55 -9.26
C ASP A 180 4.60 -23.22 -8.95
N LEU A 181 5.42 -23.02 -9.99
CA LEU A 181 6.82 -22.65 -9.83
C LEU A 181 6.96 -21.25 -9.22
N LYS A 182 7.88 -21.15 -8.25
CA LYS A 182 8.19 -19.89 -7.58
C LYS A 182 9.43 -19.25 -8.19
N PRO A 183 9.37 -17.97 -8.61
CA PRO A 183 10.52 -17.29 -9.17
C PRO A 183 11.51 -16.94 -8.06
N LYS A 184 12.80 -17.16 -8.33
CA LYS A 184 13.91 -16.72 -7.48
C LYS A 184 14.51 -15.45 -8.07
N VAL A 185 14.56 -14.38 -7.27
CA VAL A 185 15.18 -13.12 -7.69
C VAL A 185 16.37 -12.83 -6.80
N SER A 186 17.54 -12.63 -7.41
CA SER A 186 18.75 -12.19 -6.73
C SER A 186 19.14 -10.80 -7.22
N VAL A 187 19.66 -9.99 -6.29
CA VAL A 187 20.13 -8.63 -6.57
C VAL A 187 21.53 -8.49 -5.99
N GLU A 188 22.50 -8.24 -6.88
CA GLU A 188 23.86 -7.87 -6.51
C GLU A 188 24.05 -6.37 -6.73
N TRP A 189 24.75 -5.71 -5.81
CA TRP A 189 25.15 -4.31 -5.95
C TRP A 189 26.67 -4.19 -5.92
N LYS A 190 27.21 -3.36 -6.79
CA LYS A 190 28.62 -2.97 -6.78
C LYS A 190 28.80 -1.53 -7.21
N LYS A 191 29.97 -0.97 -6.90
CA LYS A 191 30.42 0.31 -7.42
C LYS A 191 31.31 0.07 -8.64
N ASP A 192 31.07 0.77 -9.74
CA ASP A 192 31.91 0.66 -10.94
C ASP A 192 33.18 1.54 -10.87
N ALA A 193 34.01 1.47 -11.91
CA ALA A 193 35.25 2.22 -12.01
C ALA A 193 35.05 3.75 -11.95
N ASN A 194 33.85 4.24 -12.27
CA ASN A 194 33.49 5.65 -12.24
C ASN A 194 32.73 6.04 -10.96
N SER A 195 32.78 5.19 -9.93
CA SER A 195 32.05 5.39 -8.67
C SER A 195 30.53 5.40 -8.80
N ALA A 196 29.95 4.90 -9.90
CA ALA A 196 28.50 4.77 -10.05
C ALA A 196 28.00 3.46 -9.43
N ASN A 197 26.79 3.51 -8.84
CA ASN A 197 26.10 2.33 -8.35
C ASN A 197 25.65 1.47 -9.53
N VAL A 198 25.96 0.18 -9.51
CA VAL A 198 25.51 -0.79 -10.51
C VAL A 198 24.83 -1.93 -9.78
N PHE A 199 23.57 -2.15 -10.12
CA PHE A 199 22.74 -3.26 -9.64
C PHE A 199 22.63 -4.30 -10.74
N LYS A 200 22.96 -5.55 -10.44
CA LYS A 200 22.69 -6.70 -11.27
C LYS A 200 21.53 -7.47 -10.68
N VAL A 201 20.42 -7.51 -11.39
CA VAL A 201 19.23 -8.25 -10.97
C VAL A 201 19.08 -9.46 -11.86
N GLN A 202 18.92 -10.63 -11.26
CA GLN A 202 18.68 -11.89 -11.94
C GLN A 202 17.37 -12.49 -11.45
N LEU A 203 16.54 -12.96 -12.37
CA LEU A 203 15.32 -13.70 -12.12
C LEU A 203 15.42 -15.06 -12.78
N GLU A 204 15.25 -16.09 -11.97
CA GLU A 204 15.27 -17.48 -12.37
C GLU A 204 13.92 -18.12 -12.04
N LEU A 205 13.32 -18.80 -13.01
CA LEU A 205 12.13 -19.61 -12.83
C LEU A 205 12.45 -21.03 -13.28
N ASP A 206 13.09 -21.76 -12.37
CA ASP A 206 13.55 -23.14 -12.59
C ASP A 206 14.24 -23.31 -13.97
N SER A 207 13.97 -24.38 -14.72
CA SER A 207 14.52 -24.58 -16.07
C SER A 207 13.82 -23.75 -17.16
N LEU A 208 12.79 -22.97 -16.84
CA LEU A 208 11.95 -22.31 -17.85
C LEU A 208 12.51 -20.97 -18.31
N LEU A 209 13.17 -20.25 -17.41
CA LEU A 209 13.54 -18.86 -17.63
C LEU A 209 14.70 -18.45 -16.72
N ASN A 210 15.69 -17.77 -17.29
CA ASN A 210 16.70 -17.04 -16.55
C ASN A 210 16.97 -15.69 -17.24
N ILE A 211 16.64 -14.60 -16.57
CA ILE A 211 16.81 -13.22 -17.07
C ILE A 211 17.75 -12.49 -16.13
N THR A 212 18.80 -11.90 -16.67
CA THR A 212 19.70 -11.02 -15.92
C THR A 212 19.76 -9.65 -16.58
N LYS A 213 19.65 -8.58 -15.79
CA LYS A 213 19.87 -7.20 -16.22
C LYS A 213 20.80 -6.49 -15.25
N THR A 214 21.53 -5.52 -15.78
CA THR A 214 22.33 -4.60 -15.00
C THR A 214 21.87 -3.18 -15.23
N GLY A 215 21.80 -2.36 -14.18
CA GLY A 215 21.44 -0.96 -14.30
C GLY A 215 21.83 -0.16 -13.07
N ILE A 216 21.81 1.17 -13.20
CA ILE A 216 22.22 2.09 -12.14
C ILE A 216 21.15 2.31 -11.06
N ASN A 217 19.93 1.84 -11.32
CA ASN A 217 18.80 1.94 -10.41
C ASN A 217 18.24 0.55 -10.12
N LYS A 218 18.31 0.10 -8.86
CA LYS A 218 17.85 -1.22 -8.41
C LYS A 218 16.44 -1.54 -8.90
N ARG A 219 15.51 -0.64 -8.62
CA ARG A 219 14.07 -0.82 -8.87
C ARG A 219 13.75 -0.86 -10.36
N GLN A 220 14.33 0.04 -11.16
CA GLN A 220 14.15 0.02 -12.60
C GLN A 220 14.75 -1.25 -13.22
N THR A 221 15.93 -1.67 -12.74
CA THR A 221 16.58 -2.89 -13.21
C THR A 221 15.73 -4.12 -12.90
N GLU A 222 15.15 -4.20 -11.70
CA GLU A 222 14.22 -5.27 -11.31
C GLU A 222 12.97 -5.29 -12.20
N GLN A 223 12.35 -4.13 -12.47
CA GLN A 223 11.18 -4.05 -13.36
C GLN A 223 11.49 -4.52 -14.79
N LEU A 224 12.64 -4.17 -15.34
CA LEU A 224 13.07 -4.64 -16.67
C LEU A 224 13.27 -6.16 -16.71
N VAL A 225 13.79 -6.74 -15.63
CA VAL A 225 13.94 -8.20 -15.52
C VAL A 225 12.57 -8.89 -15.55
N TYR A 226 11.60 -8.42 -14.77
CA TYR A 226 10.25 -8.98 -14.78
C TYR A 226 9.51 -8.75 -16.09
N HIS A 227 9.77 -7.63 -16.77
CA HIS A 227 9.15 -7.32 -18.06
C HIS A 227 9.62 -8.31 -19.13
N ASP A 228 10.94 -8.49 -19.25
CA ASP A 228 11.53 -9.42 -20.23
C ASP A 228 11.16 -10.86 -19.91
N ALA A 229 11.08 -11.21 -18.62
CA ALA A 229 10.58 -12.49 -18.14
C ALA A 229 9.15 -12.77 -18.63
N LEU A 230 8.25 -11.82 -18.45
CA LEU A 230 6.86 -11.94 -18.89
C LEU A 230 6.75 -12.04 -20.42
N MET A 231 7.52 -11.25 -21.16
CA MET A 231 7.52 -11.28 -22.62
C MET A 231 8.01 -12.63 -23.17
N GLN A 232 9.09 -13.18 -22.61
CA GLN A 232 9.60 -14.50 -23.02
C GLN A 232 8.61 -15.62 -22.70
N LEU A 233 7.97 -15.59 -21.53
CA LEU A 233 6.96 -16.59 -21.19
C LEU A 233 5.75 -16.52 -22.12
N LYS A 234 5.25 -15.32 -22.43
CA LYS A 234 4.15 -15.12 -23.40
C LYS A 234 4.49 -15.64 -24.80
N GLN A 235 5.73 -15.43 -25.26
CA GLN A 235 6.18 -15.96 -26.55
C GLN A 235 6.26 -17.49 -26.55
N LYS A 236 6.77 -18.10 -25.47
CA LYS A 236 6.85 -19.55 -25.33
C LYS A 236 5.46 -20.20 -25.27
N THR A 237 4.47 -19.56 -24.64
CA THR A 237 3.08 -20.06 -24.62
C THR A 237 2.40 -19.98 -25.98
N THR A 238 2.74 -19.01 -26.83
CA THR A 238 2.15 -18.86 -28.17
C THR A 238 2.73 -19.86 -29.19
N ASN A 239 3.95 -20.35 -28.98
CA ASN A 239 4.69 -21.19 -29.93
C ASN A 239 4.64 -22.71 -29.66
N GLN A 240 3.58 -23.23 -29.03
CA GLN A 240 3.39 -24.67 -28.73
C GLN A 240 4.56 -25.34 -27.99
N TYR A 241 4.67 -25.08 -26.68
CA TYR A 241 5.18 -26.06 -25.73
C TYR A 241 4.19 -26.14 -24.56
N ASN A 242 3.63 -27.32 -24.31
CA ASN A 242 2.78 -27.59 -23.15
C ASN A 242 3.61 -27.41 -21.87
N LEU A 243 3.60 -26.21 -21.29
CA LEU A 243 3.94 -26.06 -19.88
C LEU A 243 2.82 -26.70 -19.06
N PRO A 244 3.12 -27.41 -17.95
CA PRO A 244 2.13 -28.17 -17.21
C PRO A 244 1.03 -27.24 -16.67
N LEU A 245 -0.18 -27.36 -17.23
CA LEU A 245 -1.37 -26.70 -16.70
C LEU A 245 -1.71 -27.28 -15.32
N LYS A 246 -2.16 -26.42 -14.41
CA LYS A 246 -2.69 -26.77 -13.08
C LYS A 246 -3.82 -27.80 -13.04
N ASN A 247 -4.37 -28.22 -14.17
CA ASN A 247 -5.64 -28.95 -14.23
C ASN A 247 -5.57 -30.48 -14.34
N GLU A 248 -4.39 -31.12 -14.17
CA GLU A 248 -4.31 -32.59 -14.22
C GLU A 248 -3.90 -33.31 -12.92
N ILE A 249 -3.68 -32.61 -11.80
CA ILE A 249 -3.26 -33.24 -10.52
C ILE A 249 -4.20 -32.89 -9.36
N GLN A 250 -5.51 -32.96 -9.58
CA GLN A 250 -6.50 -33.09 -8.47
C GLN A 250 -7.07 -34.51 -8.34
N LYS A 251 -6.51 -35.47 -9.07
CA LYS A 251 -6.70 -36.89 -8.78
C LYS A 251 -5.33 -37.49 -8.50
N ASN A 252 -5.16 -37.93 -7.26
CA ASN A 252 -4.16 -38.85 -6.73
C ASN A 252 -3.24 -38.23 -5.66
N VAL A 253 -3.31 -38.91 -4.51
CA VAL A 253 -2.39 -38.91 -3.37
C VAL A 253 -2.68 -37.87 -2.28
N SER A 254 -3.77 -38.14 -1.56
CA SER A 254 -3.70 -38.32 -0.11
C SER A 254 -2.49 -39.18 0.28
N ASP A 255 -1.54 -38.63 1.04
CA ASP A 255 -1.00 -39.23 2.28
C ASP A 255 0.39 -38.66 2.66
N GLN A 256 0.48 -38.22 3.91
CA GLN A 256 1.64 -38.23 4.81
C GLN A 256 2.91 -37.45 4.41
N ARG A 257 3.26 -36.38 5.15
CA ARG A 257 4.03 -36.43 6.41
C ARG A 257 4.33 -35.03 6.94
N SER A 258 3.82 -34.81 8.14
CA SER A 258 4.25 -33.83 9.14
C SER A 258 5.62 -34.20 9.75
N SER A 259 6.16 -33.24 10.52
CA SER A 259 7.34 -33.28 11.40
C SER A 259 8.72 -33.05 10.76
N GLU A 260 9.11 -31.77 10.65
CA GLU A 260 10.50 -31.28 10.79
C GLU A 260 10.61 -29.73 10.77
N GLN A 261 9.53 -28.99 10.46
CA GLN A 261 9.57 -27.53 10.32
C GLN A 261 9.48 -26.72 11.64
N SER A 262 9.31 -27.37 12.79
CA SER A 262 9.05 -26.66 14.07
C SER A 262 10.31 -26.27 14.86
N THR A 263 11.50 -26.72 14.46
CA THR A 263 12.73 -26.49 15.26
C THR A 263 13.55 -25.29 14.79
N ILE A 264 13.47 -24.92 13.50
CA ILE A 264 14.31 -23.84 12.92
C ILE A 264 13.77 -22.45 13.24
N ILE A 265 12.45 -22.29 13.44
CA ILE A 265 11.83 -21.00 13.80
C ILE A 265 12.23 -20.59 15.23
N TYR A 266 12.43 -21.54 16.15
CA TYR A 266 12.73 -21.24 17.54
C TYR A 266 14.18 -20.77 17.78
N GLU A 267 15.12 -21.08 16.88
CA GLU A 267 16.51 -20.67 17.00
C GLU A 267 16.80 -19.28 16.39
N LEU A 268 16.01 -18.85 15.41
CA LEU A 268 16.17 -17.54 14.76
C LEU A 268 15.65 -16.36 15.61
N GLU A 269 14.71 -16.60 16.52
CA GLU A 269 14.18 -15.57 17.42
C GLU A 269 15.17 -15.16 18.52
N ARG A 270 16.18 -16.00 18.84
CA ARG A 270 17.19 -15.69 19.86
C ARG A 270 18.30 -14.76 19.40
N SER A 271 18.56 -14.63 18.10
CA SER A 271 19.69 -13.83 17.60
C SER A 271 19.36 -12.36 17.37
N ILE A 272 18.09 -11.97 17.40
CA ILE A 272 17.65 -10.58 17.12
C ILE A 272 17.65 -9.69 18.39
N LEU A 273 17.88 -10.28 19.57
CA LEU A 273 17.83 -9.55 20.85
C LEU A 273 19.14 -8.85 21.29
N ASN A 274 20.22 -8.93 20.51
CA ASN A 274 21.49 -8.28 20.84
C ASN A 274 22.00 -7.42 19.68
N ASP A 275 21.41 -6.24 19.47
CA ASP A 275 22.16 -4.98 19.35
C ASP A 275 21.24 -3.79 19.04
N SER A 276 21.32 -2.83 19.95
CA SER A 276 20.56 -1.58 20.09
C SER A 276 20.81 -0.52 19.01
N GLN A 277 19.80 0.32 18.71
CA GLN A 277 19.83 1.76 19.06
C GLN A 277 18.49 2.46 18.78
N THR A 278 17.91 2.95 19.87
CA THR A 278 16.65 3.70 20.04
C THR A 278 16.76 5.16 19.57
N PHE A 279 15.82 5.60 18.73
CA PHE A 279 15.48 7.03 18.59
C PHE A 279 14.26 7.32 19.46
N HIS A 280 14.45 8.15 20.50
CA HIS A 280 13.39 8.60 21.40
C HIS A 280 12.55 9.70 20.71
N PHE A 281 11.26 9.43 20.49
CA PHE A 281 10.24 10.48 20.43
C PHE A 281 9.46 10.42 21.74
N SER A 282 9.86 11.26 22.69
CA SER A 282 9.25 11.41 24.01
C SER A 282 8.00 12.28 23.90
N GLU A 283 6.83 11.65 24.00
CA GLU A 283 5.69 12.03 24.86
C GLU A 283 4.50 11.10 24.53
N VAL A 284 4.59 9.86 25.03
CA VAL A 284 3.43 8.96 25.11
C VAL A 284 2.73 9.28 26.43
N TYR A 285 1.56 9.93 26.35
CA TYR A 285 0.68 10.05 27.50
C TYR A 285 0.06 8.68 27.80
N GLU A 286 0.59 7.99 28.82
CA GLU A 286 -0.11 6.88 29.48
C GLU A 286 -1.36 7.44 30.17
N PHE A 287 -2.53 7.13 29.64
CA PHE A 287 -3.79 7.30 30.37
C PHE A 287 -4.09 6.01 31.13
N SER A 288 -4.09 6.12 32.46
CA SER A 288 -4.61 5.12 33.38
C SER A 288 -6.11 4.90 33.12
N ASN A 289 -6.46 3.63 32.89
CA ASN A 289 -7.84 3.15 32.84
C ASN A 289 -8.52 3.39 34.18
N THR A 290 -9.40 4.37 34.27
CA THR A 290 -10.54 4.36 35.22
C THR A 290 -11.63 5.32 34.75
N ASP A 291 -12.83 4.75 34.55
CA ASP A 291 -14.16 5.37 34.64
C ASP A 291 -14.60 6.37 33.55
N CYS A 292 -14.77 5.87 32.32
CA CYS A 292 -15.82 6.28 31.37
C CYS A 292 -16.01 5.24 30.24
N GLN A 293 -15.96 3.94 30.58
CA GLN A 293 -16.12 2.81 29.66
C GLN A 293 -17.59 2.40 29.47
N GLU A 294 -18.43 3.28 28.92
CA GLU A 294 -19.45 2.80 27.98
C GLU A 294 -18.83 3.01 26.60
N SER A 295 -18.14 1.97 26.15
CA SER A 295 -16.78 2.18 25.70
C SER A 295 -16.73 2.69 24.26
N LEU A 296 -15.85 3.64 24.01
CA LEU A 296 -15.46 3.98 22.65
C LEU A 296 -14.93 2.75 21.91
N SER A 297 -14.44 1.72 22.62
CA SER A 297 -14.15 0.39 22.07
C SER A 297 -15.39 -0.23 21.45
N ASP A 298 -16.57 -0.17 22.07
CA ASP A 298 -17.83 -0.69 21.51
C ASP A 298 -18.30 0.14 20.32
N LYS A 299 -18.14 1.48 20.36
CA LYS A 299 -18.46 2.34 19.20
C LYS A 299 -17.49 2.15 18.05
N VAL A 300 -16.21 1.95 18.34
CA VAL A 300 -15.17 1.72 17.33
C VAL A 300 -15.20 0.27 16.83
N GLU A 301 -15.55 -0.72 17.65
CA GLU A 301 -15.84 -2.10 17.24
C GLU A 301 -17.12 -2.16 16.40
N GLN A 302 -18.20 -1.47 16.79
CA GLN A 302 -19.37 -1.30 15.92
C GLN A 302 -19.04 -0.53 14.63
N LEU A 303 -18.10 0.42 14.69
CA LEU A 303 -17.58 1.09 13.50
C LEU A 303 -16.71 0.12 12.69
N LEU A 304 -15.91 -0.76 13.29
CA LEU A 304 -15.08 -1.79 12.64
C LEU A 304 -15.93 -2.89 12.00
N GLU A 305 -17.05 -3.28 12.63
CA GLU A 305 -18.10 -4.14 12.08
C GLU A 305 -18.84 -3.46 10.90
N LYS A 306 -19.09 -2.15 10.98
CA LYS A 306 -19.63 -1.35 9.86
C LYS A 306 -18.58 -0.98 8.79
N LEU A 307 -17.30 -0.98 9.16
CA LEU A 307 -16.11 -0.85 8.35
C LEU A 307 -15.64 -2.23 7.85
N ALA A 308 -16.51 -3.24 7.88
CA ALA A 308 -16.38 -4.40 7.02
C ALA A 308 -16.51 -3.95 5.55
N PHE A 309 -15.44 -3.32 5.08
CA PHE A 309 -14.95 -3.44 3.73
C PHE A 309 -14.83 -4.92 3.33
#